data_AF-A0A841ESE8-F1
#
_entry.id   AF-A0A841ESE8-F1
#
_cell.length_a   1.000
_cell.length_b   1.000
_cell.length_c   1.000
_cell.angle_alpha   90.00
_cell.angle_beta   90.00
_cell.angle_gamma   90.00
#
_symmetry.space_group_name_H-M   'P 1'
#
loop_
_entity.id
_entity.type
_entity.pdbx_description
1 polymer ?
#
loop_
_entity_poly.entity_id
_entity_poly.type
_entity_poly.pdbx_seq_one_letter_code
_entity_poly.pdbx_strand_id
1 'polypeptide(L)'
;MFVVFWVEGMKLVSLLLGNLIIRNSLIMWRFPSDRYLKENGLDTPLEIFVQTPLKWVVIILGLIMFSVFYFYSKTLSTNDDFNTFFNKFYVDSTLQMNNVKFPLKNISTNGTINYISKQAWKELGDYNLIVDSQNNVKEFLKVDYVKQDSVNVIFELNLKNIDARVLYKFKKIDNKWFLIEVEDKSKK
;
A
#
# COMPACT_ATOMS: atom_id res chain seq x y z
N MET A 1 -11.80 -12.34 0.95
CA MET A 1 -13.09 -12.35 0.22
C MET A 1 -13.16 -11.27 -0.87
N PHE A 2 -12.73 -10.03 -0.62
CA PHE A 2 -12.73 -8.93 -1.61
C PHE A 2 -11.88 -9.17 -2.87
N VAL A 3 -10.73 -9.87 -2.77
CA VAL A 3 -9.86 -10.17 -3.92
C VAL A 3 -10.56 -11.05 -4.96
N VAL A 4 -11.41 -11.99 -4.53
CA VAL A 4 -12.13 -12.92 -5.41
C VAL A 4 -13.19 -12.17 -6.23
N PHE A 5 -13.94 -11.25 -5.59
CA PHE A 5 -14.92 -10.41 -6.28
C PHE A 5 -14.27 -9.49 -7.32
N TRP A 6 -13.03 -9.03 -7.08
CA TRP A 6 -12.33 -8.14 -7.99
C TRP A 6 -11.79 -8.88 -9.23
N VAL A 7 -11.28 -10.09 -9.07
CA VAL A 7 -10.84 -10.95 -10.19
C VAL A 7 -12.01 -11.30 -11.11
N GLU A 8 -13.17 -11.65 -10.55
CA GLU A 8 -14.37 -11.92 -11.35
C GLU A 8 -14.94 -10.66 -12.01
N GLY A 9 -14.87 -9.50 -11.34
CA GLY A 9 -15.23 -8.20 -11.92
C GLY A 9 -14.36 -7.84 -13.14
N MET A 10 -13.04 -8.06 -13.05
CA MET A 10 -12.09 -7.80 -14.14
C MET A 10 -12.33 -8.72 -15.35
N LYS A 11 -12.69 -10.00 -15.14
CA LYS A 11 -13.08 -10.91 -16.22
C LYS A 11 -14.31 -10.40 -16.95
N LEU A 12 -15.33 -9.95 -16.21
CA LEU A 12 -16.57 -9.40 -16.77
C LEU A 12 -16.28 -8.16 -17.63
N VAL A 13 -15.43 -7.24 -17.14
CA VAL A 13 -15.02 -6.05 -17.88
C VAL A 13 -14.23 -6.42 -19.14
N SER A 14 -13.32 -7.39 -19.08
CA SER A 14 -12.58 -7.84 -20.28
C SER A 14 -13.50 -8.49 -21.32
N LEU A 15 -14.53 -9.22 -20.89
CA LEU A 15 -15.53 -9.84 -21.76
C LEU A 15 -16.40 -8.79 -22.44
N LEU A 16 -16.84 -7.77 -21.68
CA LEU A 16 -17.62 -6.67 -22.22
C LEU A 16 -16.81 -5.82 -23.21
N LEU A 17 -15.55 -5.51 -22.89
CA LEU A 17 -14.65 -4.78 -23.79
C LEU A 17 -14.31 -5.59 -25.05
N GLY A 18 -14.03 -6.89 -24.90
CA GLY A 18 -13.79 -7.80 -26.02
C GLY A 18 -14.98 -7.85 -26.98
N ASN A 19 -16.20 -8.00 -26.44
CA ASN A 19 -17.42 -7.97 -27.24
C ASN A 19 -17.66 -6.62 -27.92
N LEU A 20 -17.37 -5.50 -27.25
CA LEU A 20 -17.52 -4.16 -27.83
C LEU A 20 -16.55 -3.94 -29.02
N ILE A 21 -15.31 -4.40 -28.87
CA ILE A 21 -14.27 -4.31 -29.92
C ILE A 21 -14.65 -5.19 -31.11
N ILE A 22 -15.09 -6.43 -30.87
CA ILE A 22 -15.51 -7.35 -31.92
C ILE A 22 -16.73 -6.77 -32.67
N ARG A 23 -17.73 -6.28 -31.96
CA ARG A 23 -18.96 -5.74 -32.56
C ARG A 23 -18.70 -4.48 -33.38
N ASN A 24 -17.77 -3.62 -32.96
CA ASN A 24 -17.37 -2.43 -33.73
C ASN A 24 -16.44 -2.76 -34.90
N SER A 25 -15.62 -3.81 -34.80
CA SER A 25 -14.77 -4.26 -35.91
C SER A 25 -15.57 -4.92 -37.06
N LEU A 26 -16.71 -5.56 -36.74
CA LEU A 26 -17.63 -6.15 -37.72
C LEU A 26 -18.45 -5.11 -38.50
N ILE A 27 -18.71 -3.93 -37.92
CA ILE A 27 -19.39 -2.83 -38.63
C ILE A 27 -18.46 -2.18 -39.65
N MET A 28 -17.14 -2.28 -39.46
CA MET A 28 -16.14 -1.67 -40.35
C MET A 28 -15.86 -2.46 -41.65
N TRP A 29 -16.46 -3.64 -41.83
CA TRP A 29 -16.29 -4.49 -43.02
C TRP A 29 -17.45 -4.46 -44.02
N ARG A 30 -18.44 -3.58 -43.83
CA ARG A 30 -19.44 -3.25 -44.86
C ARG A 30 -19.20 -1.85 -45.40
N PHE A 31 -18.07 -1.65 -46.06
CA PHE A 31 -17.96 -0.54 -47.01
C PHE A 31 -18.59 -0.99 -48.33
N PRO A 32 -19.63 -0.31 -48.84
CA PRO A 32 -20.03 -0.48 -50.21
C PRO A 32 -18.83 -0.11 -51.10
N SER A 33 -18.53 -0.93 -52.10
CA SER A 33 -17.42 -0.69 -53.02
C SER A 33 -17.49 0.75 -53.56
N ASP A 34 -16.37 1.47 -53.50
CA ASP A 34 -16.21 2.90 -53.86
C ASP A 34 -16.77 3.30 -55.25
N ARG A 35 -17.15 2.33 -56.10
CA ARG A 35 -17.83 2.57 -57.37
C ARG A 35 -19.23 3.18 -57.22
N TYR A 36 -19.97 2.90 -56.15
CA TYR A 36 -21.35 3.41 -55.99
C TYR A 36 -21.43 4.88 -55.57
N LEU A 37 -20.36 5.41 -54.95
CA LEU A 37 -20.32 6.79 -54.45
C LEU A 37 -19.86 7.78 -55.54
N LYS A 38 -19.09 7.31 -56.52
CA LYS A 38 -18.56 8.15 -57.60
C LYS A 38 -19.59 8.49 -58.68
N GLU A 39 -20.61 7.65 -58.87
CA GLU A 39 -21.68 7.90 -59.87
C GLU A 39 -22.76 8.88 -59.39
N ASN A 40 -22.85 9.19 -58.10
CA ASN A 40 -23.94 9.98 -57.52
C ASN A 40 -23.54 11.40 -57.06
N GLY A 41 -22.32 11.86 -57.34
CA GLY A 41 -21.92 13.26 -57.11
C GLY A 41 -21.96 13.74 -55.66
N LEU A 42 -21.88 12.84 -54.67
CA LEU A 42 -21.73 13.25 -53.27
C LEU A 42 -20.26 13.58 -52.97
N ASP A 43 -19.95 14.87 -53.05
CA ASP A 43 -18.68 15.40 -52.59
C ASP A 43 -18.58 15.39 -51.05
N THR A 44 -17.50 14.76 -50.58
CA THR A 44 -16.87 14.81 -49.25
C THR A 44 -17.34 13.85 -48.13
N PRO A 45 -16.40 13.10 -47.50
CA PRO A 45 -16.69 12.21 -46.40
C PRO A 45 -16.65 12.95 -45.06
N LEU A 46 -17.79 13.46 -44.61
CA LEU A 46 -17.98 13.96 -43.23
C LEU A 46 -17.80 12.86 -42.16
N GLU A 47 -17.72 11.59 -42.55
CA GLU A 47 -17.55 10.46 -41.63
C GLU A 47 -16.16 10.37 -40.99
N ILE A 48 -15.15 11.05 -41.53
CA ILE A 48 -13.78 11.01 -40.98
C ILE A 48 -13.67 11.84 -39.68
N PHE A 49 -14.54 12.84 -39.49
CA PHE A 49 -14.41 13.80 -38.38
C PHE A 49 -15.09 13.37 -37.07
N VAL A 50 -16.03 12.41 -37.11
CA VAL A 50 -16.80 12.00 -35.92
C VAL A 50 -16.13 10.83 -35.17
N GLN A 51 -15.27 10.06 -35.82
CA GLN A 51 -14.61 8.90 -35.20
C GLN A 51 -13.32 9.22 -34.42
N THR A 52 -12.74 10.41 -34.62
CA THR A 52 -11.53 10.83 -33.93
C THR A 52 -11.74 11.15 -32.43
N PRO A 53 -12.79 11.88 -31.98
CA PRO A 53 -12.92 12.23 -30.56
C PRO A 53 -13.22 11.02 -29.67
N LEU A 54 -14.01 10.04 -30.13
CA LEU A 54 -14.38 8.87 -29.32
C LEU A 54 -13.17 7.99 -28.98
N LYS A 55 -12.23 7.83 -29.92
CA LYS A 55 -10.98 7.07 -29.70
C LYS A 55 -10.13 7.71 -28.59
N TRP A 56 -10.01 9.04 -28.60
CA TRP A 56 -9.28 9.77 -27.57
C TRP A 56 -9.94 9.65 -26.19
N VAL A 57 -11.28 9.69 -26.12
CA VAL A 57 -12.02 9.51 -24.86
C VAL A 57 -11.72 8.14 -24.23
N VAL A 58 -11.72 7.06 -25.03
CA VAL A 58 -11.41 5.71 -24.53
C VAL A 58 -9.97 5.61 -24.02
N ILE A 59 -9.01 6.21 -24.73
CA ILE A 59 -7.59 6.23 -24.31
C ILE A 59 -7.44 7.00 -22.99
N ILE A 60 -8.06 8.17 -22.87
CA ILE A 60 -8.01 9.00 -21.65
C ILE A 60 -8.61 8.25 -20.46
N LEU A 61 -9.77 7.61 -20.64
CA LEU A 61 -10.39 6.79 -19.58
C LEU A 61 -9.50 5.61 -19.17
N GLY A 62 -8.84 4.95 -20.12
CA GLY A 62 -7.87 3.88 -19.85
C GLY A 62 -6.69 4.39 -19.01
N LEU A 63 -6.14 5.56 -19.33
CA LEU A 63 -5.03 6.17 -18.59
C LEU A 63 -5.44 6.58 -17.17
N ILE A 64 -6.64 7.14 -16.99
CA ILE A 64 -7.18 7.49 -15.67
C ILE A 64 -7.33 6.21 -14.83
N MET A 65 -7.95 5.17 -15.35
CA MET A 65 -8.11 3.89 -14.66
C MET A 65 -6.76 3.26 -14.29
N PHE A 66 -5.78 3.31 -15.20
CA PHE A 66 -4.42 2.81 -14.94
C PHE A 66 -3.72 3.58 -13.82
N SER A 67 -3.84 4.91 -13.80
CA SER A 67 -3.25 5.75 -12.75
C SER A 67 -3.86 5.50 -11.36
N VAL A 68 -5.19 5.34 -11.29
CA VAL A 68 -5.89 5.00 -10.04
C VAL A 68 -5.48 3.62 -9.56
N PHE A 69 -5.37 2.64 -10.46
CA PHE A 69 -4.93 1.29 -10.13
C PHE A 69 -3.47 1.24 -9.64
N TYR A 70 -2.57 1.97 -10.29
CA TYR A 70 -1.17 2.10 -9.86
C TYR A 70 -1.07 2.74 -8.47
N PHE A 71 -1.88 3.75 -8.19
CA PHE A 71 -1.91 4.38 -6.87
C PHE A 71 -2.42 3.42 -5.79
N TYR A 72 -3.51 2.69 -6.08
CA TYR A 72 -4.11 1.74 -5.15
C TYR A 72 -3.17 0.58 -4.80
N SER A 73 -2.51 -0.01 -5.80
CA SER A 73 -1.53 -1.09 -5.59
C SER A 73 -0.33 -0.65 -4.74
N LYS A 74 0.14 0.60 -4.92
CA LYS A 74 1.20 1.17 -4.09
C LYS A 74 0.79 1.33 -2.62
N THR A 75 -0.45 1.72 -2.34
CA THR A 75 -0.95 1.88 -0.95
C THR A 75 -1.18 0.56 -0.23
N LEU A 76 -1.60 -0.50 -0.93
CA LEU A 76 -1.78 -1.82 -0.32
C LEU A 76 -0.44 -2.45 0.06
N SER A 77 0.56 -2.32 -0.83
CA SER A 77 1.90 -2.90 -0.63
C SER A 77 2.61 -2.36 0.61
N THR A 78 2.42 -1.08 0.98
CA THR A 78 3.13 -0.48 2.11
C THR A 78 2.70 -1.06 3.47
N ASN A 79 1.43 -1.43 3.62
CA ASN A 79 0.92 -1.97 4.88
C ASN A 79 1.39 -3.41 5.08
N ASP A 80 1.31 -4.23 4.03
CA ASP A 80 1.80 -5.61 4.07
C ASP A 80 3.33 -5.66 4.25
N ASP A 81 4.06 -4.71 3.66
CA ASP A 81 5.51 -4.58 3.81
C ASP A 81 5.92 -4.26 5.26
N PHE A 82 5.27 -3.29 5.91
CA PHE A 82 5.58 -2.97 7.30
C PHE A 82 5.24 -4.12 8.24
N ASN A 83 4.06 -4.74 8.11
CA ASN A 83 3.65 -5.84 8.98
C ASN A 83 4.61 -7.04 8.85
N THR A 84 5.03 -7.34 7.62
CA THR A 84 6.02 -8.39 7.36
C THR A 84 7.38 -8.06 7.96
N PHE A 85 7.83 -6.81 7.82
CA PHE A 85 9.04 -6.33 8.48
C PHE A 85 8.94 -6.44 10.00
N PHE A 86 7.86 -5.91 10.59
CA PHE A 86 7.67 -5.85 12.02
C PHE A 86 7.63 -7.25 12.65
N ASN A 87 6.93 -8.18 11.98
CA ASN A 87 6.90 -9.59 12.38
C ASN A 87 8.28 -10.25 12.48
N LYS A 88 9.23 -9.83 11.65
CA LYS A 88 10.61 -10.29 11.75
C LYS A 88 11.39 -9.49 12.78
N PHE A 89 11.17 -8.17 12.85
CA PHE A 89 11.90 -7.24 13.72
C PHE A 89 11.79 -7.59 15.21
N TYR A 90 10.63 -8.10 15.67
CA TYR A 90 10.48 -8.48 17.09
C TYR A 90 10.97 -9.90 17.41
N VAL A 91 11.21 -10.76 16.42
CA VAL A 91 11.66 -12.16 16.62
C VAL A 91 13.16 -12.30 16.39
N ASP A 92 13.70 -11.61 15.39
CA ASP A 92 15.09 -11.70 14.98
C ASP A 92 15.90 -10.55 15.61
N SER A 93 16.67 -10.88 16.65
CA SER A 93 17.53 -9.91 17.33
C SER A 93 18.62 -9.32 16.44
N THR A 94 19.10 -10.06 15.44
CA THR A 94 20.09 -9.55 14.48
C THR A 94 19.45 -8.50 13.57
N LEU A 95 18.25 -8.79 13.05
CA LEU A 95 17.48 -7.83 12.27
C LEU A 95 17.16 -6.59 13.12
N GLN A 96 16.73 -6.79 14.36
CA GLN A 96 16.46 -5.69 15.28
C GLN A 96 17.67 -4.78 15.45
N MET A 97 18.84 -5.33 15.78
CA MET A 97 20.06 -4.56 15.98
C MET A 97 20.50 -3.78 14.73
N ASN A 98 20.19 -4.29 13.53
CA ASN A 98 20.51 -3.65 12.26
C ASN A 98 19.48 -2.59 11.84
N ASN A 99 18.26 -2.68 12.38
CA ASN A 99 17.13 -1.84 12.03
C ASN A 99 16.71 -0.90 13.17
N VAL A 100 17.56 -0.72 14.20
CA VAL A 100 17.43 0.38 15.17
C VAL A 100 18.40 1.50 14.77
N LYS A 101 17.89 2.73 14.66
CA LYS A 101 18.72 3.90 14.39
C LYS A 101 19.33 4.40 15.70
N PHE A 102 20.63 4.19 15.87
CA PHE A 102 21.37 4.71 17.01
C PHE A 102 21.99 6.09 16.74
N PRO A 103 22.10 6.97 17.76
CA PRO A 103 21.51 6.80 19.09
C PRO A 103 19.98 6.85 19.06
N LEU A 104 19.33 5.92 19.76
CA LEU A 104 17.88 5.78 19.73
C LEU A 104 17.25 6.81 20.67
N LYS A 105 16.33 7.63 20.15
CA LYS A 105 15.63 8.62 20.96
C LYS A 105 14.62 7.93 21.88
N ASN A 106 14.69 8.19 23.17
CA ASN A 106 13.79 7.67 24.19
C ASN A 106 13.13 8.83 24.95
N ILE A 107 11.81 8.87 25.00
CA ILE A 107 11.04 9.91 25.68
C ILE A 107 10.34 9.26 26.89
N SER A 108 10.65 9.71 28.10
CA SER A 108 10.01 9.20 29.31
C SER A 108 8.63 9.83 29.56
N THR A 109 7.89 9.28 30.52
CA THR A 109 6.54 9.75 30.90
C THR A 109 6.44 11.22 31.30
N ASN A 110 7.54 11.82 31.79
CA ASN A 110 7.62 13.25 32.12
C ASN A 110 8.11 14.13 30.94
N GLY A 111 8.26 13.57 29.74
CA GLY A 111 8.74 14.26 28.54
C GLY A 111 10.26 14.45 28.48
N THR A 112 11.03 13.88 29.41
CA THR A 112 12.50 13.93 29.34
C THR A 112 13.00 13.11 28.14
N ILE A 113 13.88 13.71 27.34
CA ILE A 113 14.46 13.08 26.16
C ILE A 113 15.83 12.52 26.55
N ASN A 114 15.98 11.22 26.41
CA ASN A 114 17.22 10.48 26.56
C ASN A 114 17.61 9.83 25.23
N TYR A 115 18.89 9.47 25.11
CA TYR A 115 19.41 8.81 23.93
C TYR A 115 20.05 7.48 24.34
N ILE A 116 19.50 6.38 23.84
CA ILE A 116 19.97 5.03 24.12
C ILE A 116 21.06 4.68 23.11
N SER A 117 22.24 4.30 23.61
CA SER A 117 23.34 3.82 22.78
C SER A 117 23.09 2.38 22.31
N LYS A 118 23.81 1.94 21.26
CA LYS A 118 23.74 0.56 20.78
C LYS A 118 24.09 -0.47 21.87
N GLN A 119 25.03 -0.12 22.74
CA GLN A 119 25.45 -0.97 23.85
C GLN A 119 24.37 -1.04 24.93
N ALA A 120 23.82 0.11 25.36
CA ALA A 120 22.75 0.14 26.35
C ALA A 120 21.50 -0.61 25.85
N TRP A 121 21.16 -0.50 24.56
CA TRP A 121 20.08 -1.28 23.97
C TRP A 121 20.32 -2.79 24.04
N LYS A 122 21.55 -3.25 23.79
CA LYS A 122 21.93 -4.66 23.91
C LYS A 122 21.86 -5.15 25.36
N GLU A 123 22.22 -4.31 26.33
CA GLU A 123 22.19 -4.62 27.77
C GLU A 123 20.78 -4.66 28.35
N LEU A 124 19.83 -3.90 27.80
CA LEU A 124 18.42 -3.93 28.18
C LEU A 124 17.73 -5.28 27.86
N GLY A 125 18.42 -6.16 27.13
CA GLY A 125 17.84 -7.36 26.55
C GLY A 125 17.08 -6.99 25.28
N ASP A 126 17.24 -7.81 24.25
CA ASP A 126 16.46 -7.68 23.02
C ASP A 126 14.98 -7.48 23.34
N TYR A 127 14.24 -6.81 22.45
CA TYR A 127 12.77 -6.60 22.52
C TYR A 127 11.92 -7.89 22.68
N ASN A 128 12.57 -9.04 22.83
CA ASN A 128 12.03 -10.36 23.14
C ASN A 128 11.16 -10.39 24.42
N LEU A 129 11.10 -9.32 25.21
CA LEU A 129 10.15 -9.16 26.33
C LEU A 129 8.67 -9.30 25.93
N ILE A 130 8.35 -9.24 24.63
CA ILE A 130 6.98 -9.39 24.12
C ILE A 130 6.65 -10.83 23.74
N VAL A 131 7.62 -11.74 23.73
CA VAL A 131 7.37 -13.15 23.39
C VAL A 131 7.89 -14.02 24.51
N ASP A 132 7.09 -14.12 25.57
CA ASP A 132 7.16 -15.33 26.37
C ASP A 132 6.92 -16.52 25.43
N SER A 133 7.83 -17.48 25.50
CA SER A 133 8.10 -18.62 24.63
C SER A 133 6.92 -19.60 24.41
N GLN A 134 5.70 -19.23 24.81
CA GLN A 134 4.53 -20.10 24.84
C GLN A 134 3.28 -19.40 24.28
N ASN A 135 3.24 -19.02 22.99
CA ASN A 135 2.03 -18.78 22.18
C ASN A 135 0.84 -17.94 22.73
N ASN A 136 0.93 -17.35 23.92
CA ASN A 136 -0.19 -16.78 24.68
C ASN A 136 -0.14 -15.24 24.75
N VAL A 137 0.91 -14.61 24.21
CA VAL A 137 1.09 -13.16 24.36
C VAL A 137 0.14 -12.32 23.48
N LYS A 138 -0.52 -12.93 22.48
CA LYS A 138 -1.54 -12.24 21.68
C LYS A 138 -2.73 -11.73 22.51
N GLU A 139 -2.98 -12.30 23.69
CA GLU A 139 -4.15 -11.92 24.49
C GLU A 139 -3.93 -10.64 25.32
N PHE A 140 -2.67 -10.36 25.69
CA PHE A 140 -2.32 -9.21 26.55
C PHE A 140 -1.84 -7.98 25.80
N LEU A 141 -1.55 -8.12 24.51
CA LEU A 141 -1.07 -7.05 23.65
C LEU A 141 -2.19 -6.55 22.76
N LYS A 142 -2.64 -5.32 23.03
CA LYS A 142 -3.37 -4.57 22.02
C LYS A 142 -2.36 -3.70 21.27
N VAL A 143 -2.09 -4.07 20.02
CA VAL A 143 -1.30 -3.24 19.11
C VAL A 143 -2.27 -2.33 18.37
N ASP A 144 -2.22 -1.05 18.69
CA ASP A 144 -3.03 -0.03 18.02
C ASP A 144 -2.14 0.81 17.10
N TYR A 145 -2.52 0.93 15.83
CA TYR A 145 -1.84 1.84 14.90
C TYR A 145 -2.30 3.27 15.18
N VAL A 146 -1.40 4.11 15.70
CA VAL A 146 -1.68 5.51 15.99
C VAL A 146 -1.58 6.34 14.71
N LYS A 147 -0.60 6.02 13.86
CA LYS A 147 -0.42 6.65 12.55
C LYS A 147 0.32 5.72 11.60
N GLN A 148 -0.16 5.60 10.37
CA GLN A 148 0.49 4.81 9.33
C GLN A 148 0.49 5.59 8.01
N ASP A 149 1.69 5.91 7.54
CA ASP A 149 1.93 6.44 6.20
C ASP A 149 3.05 5.63 5.51
N SER A 150 3.34 5.90 4.24
CA SER A 150 4.32 5.13 3.46
C SER A 150 5.77 5.28 3.96
N VAL A 151 6.04 6.24 4.85
CA VAL A 151 7.38 6.59 5.33
C VAL A 151 7.49 6.46 6.84
N ASN A 152 6.41 6.59 7.60
CA ASN A 152 6.40 6.60 9.06
C ASN A 152 5.25 5.72 9.57
N VAL A 153 5.58 4.90 10.55
CA VAL A 153 4.58 4.12 11.29
C VAL A 153 4.78 4.36 12.77
N ILE A 154 3.70 4.71 13.46
CA ILE A 154 3.65 4.83 14.91
C ILE A 154 2.67 3.77 15.39
N PHE A 155 3.14 2.84 16.21
CA PHE A 155 2.28 1.89 16.89
C PHE A 155 2.39 2.05 18.40
N GLU A 156 1.27 1.82 19.07
CA GLU A 156 1.13 1.82 20.51
C GLU A 156 1.05 0.38 21.00
N LEU A 157 1.93 0.04 21.93
CA LEU A 157 1.88 -1.20 22.67
C LEU A 157 1.16 -0.95 23.98
N ASN A 158 -0.06 -1.47 24.11
CA ASN A 158 -0.84 -1.41 25.33
C ASN A 158 -0.76 -2.76 26.08
N LEU A 159 -0.09 -2.75 27.24
CA LEU A 159 -0.01 -3.90 28.15
C LEU A 159 -1.15 -3.80 29.17
N LYS A 160 -2.27 -4.48 28.88
CA LYS A 160 -3.54 -4.34 29.62
C LYS A 160 -3.42 -4.56 31.13
N ASN A 161 -2.46 -5.35 31.59
CA ASN A 161 -2.36 -5.76 33.00
C ASN A 161 -1.53 -4.80 33.87
N ILE A 162 -0.74 -3.91 33.27
CA ILE A 162 0.19 -3.05 34.02
C ILE A 162 0.04 -1.55 33.72
N ASP A 163 -1.04 -1.16 33.02
CA ASP A 163 -1.29 0.20 32.48
C ASP A 163 -0.04 0.84 31.84
N ALA A 164 0.81 -0.01 31.24
CA ALA A 164 2.00 0.41 30.55
C ALA A 164 1.67 0.63 29.08
N ARG A 165 2.07 1.80 28.57
CA ARG A 165 1.84 2.21 27.18
C ARG A 165 3.14 2.69 26.61
N VAL A 166 3.59 2.07 25.53
CA VAL A 166 4.82 2.46 24.87
C VAL A 166 4.54 2.70 23.40
N LEU A 167 4.88 3.89 22.92
CA LEU A 167 4.81 4.26 21.52
C LEU A 167 6.15 3.97 20.86
N TYR A 168 6.11 3.24 19.75
CA TYR A 168 7.27 2.99 18.92
C TYR A 168 7.07 3.63 17.57
N LYS A 169 8.10 4.33 17.11
CA LYS A 169 8.07 5.06 15.85
C LYS A 169 9.11 4.53 14.90
N PHE A 170 8.62 4.05 13.77
CA PHE A 170 9.39 3.51 12.67
C PHE A 170 9.40 4.49 11.51
N LYS A 171 10.53 4.56 10.83
CA LYS A 171 10.70 5.35 9.61
C LYS A 171 11.35 4.51 8.51
N LYS A 172 10.83 4.64 7.29
CA LYS A 172 11.42 4.06 6.09
C LYS A 172 12.53 4.97 5.58
N ILE A 173 13.75 4.43 5.51
CA ILE A 173 14.96 5.10 5.03
C ILE A 173 15.60 4.14 4.03
N ASP A 174 15.85 4.61 2.80
CA ASP A 174 16.42 3.79 1.72
C ASP A 174 15.66 2.47 1.50
N ASN A 175 14.33 2.56 1.53
CA ASN A 175 13.40 1.43 1.41
C ASN A 175 13.53 0.36 2.51
N LYS A 176 14.18 0.67 3.65
CA LYS A 176 14.28 -0.19 4.83
C LYS A 176 13.63 0.49 6.02
N TRP A 177 12.95 -0.27 6.85
CA TRP A 177 12.31 0.25 8.06
C TRP A 177 13.30 0.31 9.22
N PHE A 178 13.27 1.41 9.97
CA PHE A 178 14.11 1.62 11.14
C PHE A 178 13.29 2.10 12.34
N LEU A 179 13.53 1.55 13.52
CA LEU A 179 13.07 2.14 14.78
C LEU A 179 13.91 3.40 15.06
N ILE A 180 13.25 4.55 15.23
CA ILE A 180 13.92 5.84 15.42
C ILE A 180 13.61 6.50 16.75
N GLU A 181 12.50 6.14 17.39
CA GLU A 181 12.04 6.76 18.63
C GLU A 181 11.15 5.79 19.41
N VAL A 182 11.31 5.82 20.74
CA VAL A 182 10.49 5.12 21.73
C VAL A 182 9.97 6.16 22.71
N GLU A 183 8.69 6.10 23.07
CA GLU A 183 8.09 7.01 24.03
C GLU A 183 7.23 6.25 25.04
N ASP A 184 7.53 6.42 26.32
CA ASP A 184 6.76 5.89 27.42
C ASP A 184 5.58 6.82 27.76
N LYS A 185 4.37 6.30 27.57
CA LYS A 185 3.08 6.95 27.86
C LYS A 185 2.35 6.30 29.03
N SER A 186 3.02 5.46 29.81
CA SER A 186 2.43 4.82 30.99
C SER A 186 1.96 5.89 31.99
N LYS A 187 0.80 5.66 32.62
CA LYS A 187 0.33 6.55 33.69
C LYS A 187 1.17 6.30 34.95
N LYS A 188 1.65 7.39 35.56
CA LYS A 188 2.26 7.34 36.90
C LYS A 188 1.19 7.25 37.97
#